data_AF-X1UWT4-F1
#
_entry.id   AF-X1UWT4-F1
#
_cell.length_a   1.000
_cell.length_b   1.000
_cell.length_c   1.000
_cell.angle_alpha   90.00
_cell.angle_beta   90.00
_cell.angle_gamma   90.00
#
_symmetry.space_group_name_H-M   'P 1'
#
loop_
_entity.id
_entity.type
_entity.pdbx_description
1 polymer ?
#
loop_
_entity_poly.entity_id
_entity_poly.type
_entity_poly.pdbx_seq_one_letter_code
_entity_poly.pdbx_strand_id
1 'polypeptide(L)'
;FAANLRLRRFSVFPLWGAAEVYPPENVDLVLIPGKVEAKVFNNDLVPVSTVRSFSAFLIANRSSWETKDMGEVLASIEDKLFTGEGHPSSANVARTAQIVGQHPSREVAEDIVRLALPDGHQQLPTLQLLNKAGIQIDDYPSSTGNRRPTTNLAGVMIKVIRPQDMPLQVANGNFDLAITGRDWLSEHLYRFPSSPITELLDLKLGRVKIVAVVSKDLSVTDVYSLRQLNAERLVPFRVASEYVNIADKYAR
;
A
#
# COMPACT_ATOMS: atom_id res chain seq x y z
N PHE A 1 -3.48 -4.38 -16.53
CA PHE A 1 -2.26 -5.20 -16.42
C PHE A 1 -1.49 -5.06 -17.71
N ALA A 2 -0.17 -4.96 -17.64
CA ALA A 2 0.63 -5.36 -18.79
C ALA A 2 0.54 -6.90 -18.88
N ALA A 3 0.41 -7.44 -20.10
CA ALA A 3 0.03 -8.81 -20.46
C ALA A 3 0.15 -9.91 -19.37
N ASN A 4 -0.94 -10.66 -19.16
CA ASN A 4 -0.96 -11.86 -18.32
C ASN A 4 0.01 -12.95 -18.85
N LEU A 5 0.64 -13.68 -17.93
CA LEU A 5 1.63 -14.72 -18.24
C LEU A 5 1.00 -16.01 -18.78
N ARG A 6 -0.26 -16.32 -18.43
CA ARG A 6 -1.02 -17.49 -18.92
C ARG A 6 -0.28 -18.82 -18.76
N LEU A 7 0.24 -19.06 -17.57
CA LEU A 7 0.87 -20.33 -17.19
C LEU A 7 -0.19 -21.43 -17.07
N ARG A 8 0.08 -22.60 -17.68
CA ARG A 8 -0.83 -23.75 -17.66
C ARG A 8 -0.92 -24.42 -16.28
N ARG A 9 0.21 -24.50 -15.57
CA ARG A 9 0.34 -25.18 -14.28
C ARG A 9 1.33 -24.38 -13.43
N PHE A 10 0.85 -23.82 -12.33
CA PHE A 10 1.69 -23.06 -11.41
C PHE A 10 1.19 -23.19 -9.96
N SER A 11 2.03 -22.80 -9.01
CA SER A 11 1.69 -22.66 -7.60
C SER A 11 2.26 -21.33 -7.09
N VAL A 12 1.48 -20.62 -6.28
CA VAL A 12 1.91 -19.33 -5.70
C VAL A 12 2.24 -19.53 -4.23
N PHE A 13 3.44 -19.11 -3.83
CA PHE A 13 3.93 -19.19 -2.46
C PHE A 13 4.05 -17.79 -1.86
N PRO A 14 3.53 -17.57 -0.64
CA PRO A 14 3.71 -16.29 0.05
C PRO A 14 5.16 -16.11 0.47
N LEU A 15 5.68 -14.90 0.28
CA LEU A 15 6.98 -14.47 0.83
C LEU A 15 6.77 -13.36 1.86
N TRP A 16 7.67 -13.30 2.84
CA TRP A 16 7.67 -12.28 3.88
C TRP A 16 9.09 -11.71 3.99
N GLY A 17 9.35 -10.64 3.25
CA GLY A 17 10.68 -10.02 3.18
C GLY A 17 11.71 -10.81 2.37
N ALA A 18 12.76 -10.09 1.95
CA ALA A 18 13.91 -10.61 1.21
C ALA A 18 13.54 -11.53 0.03
N ALA A 19 12.50 -11.17 -0.73
CA ALA A 19 12.00 -12.00 -1.82
C ALA A 19 13.07 -12.26 -2.90
N GLU A 20 14.05 -11.35 -3.00
CA GLU A 20 15.20 -11.42 -3.90
C GLU A 20 16.22 -12.54 -3.59
N VAL A 21 16.12 -13.27 -2.48
CA VAL A 21 17.04 -14.38 -2.15
C VAL A 21 16.46 -15.77 -2.42
N TYR A 22 15.20 -15.87 -2.85
CA TYR A 22 14.52 -17.16 -3.03
C TYR A 22 14.84 -17.89 -4.35
N PRO A 23 15.02 -17.18 -5.48
CA PRO A 23 15.42 -17.83 -6.73
C PRO A 23 16.91 -18.16 -6.75
N PRO A 24 17.32 -19.29 -7.37
CA PRO A 24 16.48 -20.30 -8.04
C PRO A 24 16.07 -21.50 -7.16
N GLU A 25 16.57 -21.60 -5.93
CA GLU A 25 16.50 -22.81 -5.11
C GLU A 25 15.05 -23.25 -4.90
N ASN A 26 14.20 -22.29 -4.53
CA ASN A 26 12.86 -22.58 -4.05
C ASN A 26 11.77 -22.14 -5.02
N VAL A 27 12.08 -21.26 -5.97
CA VAL A 27 11.08 -20.57 -6.80
C VAL A 27 11.61 -20.34 -8.22
N ASP A 28 10.70 -20.37 -9.20
CA ASP A 28 11.03 -20.18 -10.61
C ASP A 28 10.77 -18.74 -11.08
N LEU A 29 9.84 -18.03 -10.44
CA LEU A 29 9.54 -16.62 -10.68
C LEU A 29 9.17 -15.95 -9.36
N VAL A 30 9.64 -14.71 -9.18
CA VAL A 30 9.24 -13.88 -8.04
C VAL A 30 8.63 -12.58 -8.52
N LEU A 31 7.56 -12.14 -7.87
CA LEU A 31 7.06 -10.78 -8.01
C LEU A 31 7.59 -9.94 -6.85
N ILE A 32 8.39 -8.93 -7.18
CA ILE A 32 8.98 -8.02 -6.20
C ILE A 32 8.60 -6.57 -6.49
N PRO A 33 8.50 -5.72 -5.45
CA PRO A 33 8.50 -4.28 -5.65
C PRO A 33 9.88 -3.84 -6.19
N GLY A 34 9.89 -3.12 -7.31
CA GLY A 34 11.10 -2.63 -7.97
C GLY A 34 11.02 -1.14 -8.32
N LYS A 35 12.18 -0.51 -8.50
CA LYS A 35 12.29 0.87 -9.01
C LYS A 35 12.15 0.89 -10.54
N VAL A 36 11.70 2.01 -11.09
CA VAL A 36 11.37 2.18 -12.52
C VAL A 36 12.53 1.85 -13.47
N GLU A 37 13.78 1.97 -13.02
CA GLU A 37 14.98 2.01 -13.86
C GLU A 37 15.96 0.83 -13.68
N ALA A 38 15.66 -0.13 -12.79
CA ALA A 38 16.56 -1.26 -12.56
C ALA A 38 16.51 -2.26 -13.72
N LYS A 39 17.63 -2.40 -14.45
CA LYS A 39 17.82 -3.42 -15.50
C LYS A 39 18.22 -4.79 -14.94
N VAL A 40 18.83 -4.81 -13.75
CA VAL A 40 19.28 -6.00 -13.02
C VAL A 40 19.00 -5.73 -11.54
N PHE A 41 18.44 -6.70 -10.83
CA PHE A 41 18.25 -6.62 -9.39
C PHE A 41 19.43 -7.29 -8.69
N ASN A 42 19.57 -7.07 -7.37
CA ASN A 42 20.55 -7.81 -6.57
C ASN A 42 20.33 -9.32 -6.72
N ASN A 43 21.38 -10.12 -6.51
CA ASN A 43 21.37 -11.59 -6.55
C ASN A 43 21.05 -12.18 -7.93
N ASP A 44 21.63 -11.62 -9.00
CA ASP A 44 21.59 -12.25 -10.33
C ASP A 44 20.16 -12.44 -10.90
N LEU A 45 19.23 -11.58 -10.49
CA LEU A 45 17.84 -11.61 -10.92
C LEU A 45 17.61 -10.74 -12.16
N VAL A 46 16.91 -11.31 -13.13
CA VAL A 46 16.60 -10.68 -14.42
C VAL A 46 15.11 -10.33 -14.48
N PRO A 47 14.74 -9.06 -14.77
CA PRO A 47 13.35 -8.69 -15.01
C PRO A 47 12.84 -9.31 -16.32
N VAL A 48 11.70 -9.98 -16.24
CA VAL A 48 11.01 -10.58 -17.39
C VAL A 48 9.87 -9.68 -17.87
N SER A 49 9.17 -9.03 -16.94
CA SER A 49 8.17 -8.03 -17.31
C SER A 49 7.76 -7.13 -16.13
N THR A 50 7.12 -6.03 -16.46
CA THR A 50 6.39 -5.21 -15.49
C THR A 50 5.00 -5.78 -15.30
N VAL A 51 4.61 -6.07 -14.06
CA VAL A 51 3.25 -6.55 -13.75
C VAL A 51 2.29 -5.37 -13.72
N ARG A 52 2.59 -4.38 -12.86
CA ARG A 52 1.76 -3.17 -12.69
C ARG A 52 2.50 -2.09 -11.92
N SER A 53 2.09 -0.83 -12.12
CA SER A 53 2.54 0.33 -11.35
C SER A 53 1.39 0.87 -10.50
N PHE A 54 1.71 1.31 -9.29
CA PHE A 54 0.77 1.79 -8.29
C PHE A 54 1.27 3.08 -7.64
N SER A 55 0.34 3.85 -7.08
CA SER A 55 0.56 5.02 -6.23
C SER A 55 -0.19 4.83 -4.91
N ALA A 56 0.12 5.67 -3.92
CA ALA A 56 -0.67 5.80 -2.71
C ALA A 56 -2.06 6.38 -3.00
N PHE A 57 -3.06 5.89 -2.30
CA PHE A 57 -4.46 6.25 -2.38
C PHE A 57 -5.02 6.50 -0.99
N LEU A 58 -5.96 7.43 -0.91
CA LEU A 58 -6.89 7.52 0.21
C LEU A 58 -8.07 6.58 -0.06
N ILE A 59 -8.28 5.62 0.84
CA ILE A 59 -9.39 4.68 0.79
C ILE A 59 -10.32 4.89 1.99
N ALA A 60 -11.59 4.55 1.82
CA ALA A 60 -12.59 4.63 2.87
C ALA A 60 -13.43 3.37 2.97
N ASN A 61 -13.96 3.11 4.16
CA ASN A 61 -15.06 2.18 4.33
C ASN A 61 -16.33 2.81 3.73
N ARG A 62 -17.06 2.06 2.89
CA ARG A 62 -18.24 2.58 2.20
C ARG A 62 -19.32 3.08 3.17
N SER A 63 -19.62 2.30 4.21
CA SER A 63 -20.64 2.69 5.19
C SER A 63 -20.21 3.91 6.01
N SER A 64 -18.95 3.97 6.45
CA SER A 64 -18.45 5.15 7.16
C SER A 64 -18.49 6.39 6.28
N TRP A 65 -18.14 6.26 4.99
CA TRP A 65 -18.19 7.36 4.02
C TRP A 65 -19.61 7.91 3.81
N GLU A 66 -20.63 7.06 3.90
CA GLU A 66 -22.04 7.46 3.75
C GLU A 66 -22.62 8.11 5.02
N THR A 67 -22.07 7.82 6.20
CA THR A 67 -22.68 8.20 7.49
C THR A 67 -21.92 9.26 8.28
N LYS A 68 -20.62 9.44 8.05
CA LYS A 68 -19.78 10.38 8.82
C LYS A 68 -19.36 11.58 7.98
N ASP A 69 -19.24 12.74 8.62
CA ASP A 69 -18.62 13.90 7.99
C ASP A 69 -17.10 13.70 7.88
N MET A 70 -16.64 13.46 6.66
CA MET A 70 -15.21 13.38 6.31
C MET A 70 -14.81 14.48 5.32
N GLY A 71 -15.69 15.48 5.13
CA GLY A 71 -15.51 16.53 4.15
C GLY A 71 -14.26 17.36 4.41
N GLU A 72 -13.96 17.67 5.67
CA GLU A 72 -12.78 18.47 6.05
C GLU A 72 -11.46 17.77 5.68
N VAL A 73 -11.35 16.46 5.94
CA VAL A 73 -10.15 15.67 5.62
C VAL A 73 -9.93 15.63 4.10
N LEU A 74 -11.01 15.39 3.35
CA LEU A 74 -10.93 15.33 1.89
C LEU A 74 -10.65 16.68 1.26
N ALA A 75 -11.41 17.72 1.62
CA ALA A 75 -11.24 19.05 1.07
C ALA A 75 -9.82 19.57 1.27
N SER A 76 -9.23 19.33 2.46
CA SER A 76 -7.86 19.71 2.76
C SER A 76 -6.84 19.04 1.83
N ILE A 77 -7.05 17.76 1.48
CA ILE A 77 -6.14 17.00 0.62
C ILE A 77 -6.42 17.29 -0.87
N GLU A 78 -7.68 17.41 -1.28
CA GLU A 78 -8.08 17.67 -2.67
C GLU A 78 -7.69 19.06 -3.15
N ASP A 79 -8.00 20.11 -2.38
CA ASP A 79 -7.72 21.50 -2.75
C ASP A 79 -6.26 21.69 -3.17
N LYS A 80 -5.34 20.98 -2.51
CA LYS A 80 -3.89 21.08 -2.74
C LYS A 80 -3.30 20.09 -3.73
N LEU A 81 -4.00 19.01 -4.08
CA LEU A 81 -3.57 18.15 -5.21
C LEU A 81 -3.88 18.79 -6.56
N PHE A 82 -4.86 19.72 -6.62
CA PHE A 82 -5.26 20.44 -7.83
C PHE A 82 -4.75 21.89 -7.90
N THR A 83 -4.33 22.50 -6.78
CA THR A 83 -3.65 23.81 -6.78
C THR A 83 -2.14 23.63 -6.64
N GLY A 84 -1.45 23.60 -7.77
CA GLY A 84 -0.02 23.89 -7.80
C GLY A 84 0.19 25.37 -7.45
N GLU A 85 1.12 25.64 -6.53
CA GLU A 85 1.68 26.95 -6.13
C GLU A 85 1.03 27.70 -4.96
N GLY A 86 1.69 27.59 -3.79
CA GLY A 86 2.16 28.70 -2.94
C GLY A 86 1.16 29.69 -2.31
N HIS A 87 0.93 29.60 -0.99
CA HIS A 87 1.62 30.42 0.03
C HIS A 87 1.07 30.15 1.45
N PRO A 88 1.88 30.37 2.51
CA PRO A 88 1.56 29.99 3.87
C PRO A 88 0.77 31.10 4.60
N SER A 89 -0.30 30.72 5.30
CA SER A 89 -0.89 31.58 6.33
C SER A 89 -0.51 31.04 7.71
N SER A 90 0.17 31.88 8.47
CA SER A 90 0.57 31.67 9.87
C SER A 90 -0.49 32.25 10.80
N ALA A 91 -0.83 31.56 11.89
CA ALA A 91 -1.11 32.20 13.19
C ALA A 91 -1.13 31.18 14.34
N ASN A 92 -0.30 31.48 15.36
CA ASN A 92 -0.19 30.92 16.71
C ASN A 92 -1.57 30.86 17.45
N VAL A 93 -1.84 30.09 18.51
CA VAL A 93 -1.23 30.07 19.86
C VAL A 93 -1.83 28.90 20.67
N ALA A 94 -0.93 28.16 21.34
CA ALA A 94 -1.03 27.37 22.57
C ALA A 94 -2.39 27.02 23.22
N ARG A 95 -2.53 25.73 23.59
CA ARG A 95 -2.80 25.33 24.99
C ARG A 95 -2.41 23.86 25.24
N THR A 96 -1.54 23.69 26.23
CA THR A 96 -1.06 22.43 26.78
C THR A 96 -2.18 21.67 27.48
N ALA A 97 -2.31 20.37 27.21
CA ALA A 97 -2.94 19.42 28.13
C ALA A 97 -2.27 18.05 28.03
N GLN A 98 -1.43 17.74 29.02
CA GLN A 98 -1.05 16.36 29.36
C GLN A 98 -2.27 15.68 29.96
N ILE A 99 -2.64 14.47 29.54
CA ILE A 99 -3.10 13.40 30.46
C ILE A 99 -2.72 12.02 29.90
N VAL A 100 -2.17 11.25 30.83
CA VAL A 100 -1.71 9.85 30.82
C VAL A 100 -2.81 8.86 30.47
N GLY A 101 -2.40 7.75 29.86
CA GLY A 101 -3.29 6.74 29.31
C GLY A 101 -4.23 6.06 30.30
N GLN A 102 -5.38 5.65 29.74
CA GLN A 102 -6.18 4.50 30.13
C GLN A 102 -7.12 4.19 28.97
N HIS A 103 -7.28 2.91 28.65
CA HIS A 103 -8.18 2.41 27.62
C HIS A 103 -9.65 2.62 28.03
N PRO A 104 -10.51 3.20 27.17
CA PRO A 104 -11.94 2.99 27.26
C PRO A 104 -12.38 2.00 26.18
N SER A 105 -13.01 0.94 26.66
CA SER A 105 -13.91 0.06 25.95
C SER A 105 -14.93 0.83 25.10
N ARG A 106 -15.07 0.38 23.83
CA ARG A 106 -16.22 0.50 22.92
C ARG A 106 -17.41 1.33 23.40
N GLU A 107 -17.30 2.64 23.24
CA GLU A 107 -18.36 3.56 22.82
C GLU A 107 -17.61 4.71 22.13
N VAL A 108 -17.21 4.48 20.88
CA VAL A 108 -16.59 5.54 20.08
C VAL A 108 -17.73 6.45 19.66
N ALA A 109 -17.71 7.70 20.14
CA ALA A 109 -18.66 8.73 19.72
C ALA A 109 -18.82 8.68 18.19
N GLU A 110 -20.06 8.67 17.70
CA GLU A 110 -20.38 8.46 16.27
C GLU A 110 -19.64 9.45 15.34
N ASP A 111 -19.27 10.62 15.87
CA ASP A 111 -18.56 11.69 15.17
C ASP A 111 -17.04 11.51 15.02
N ILE A 112 -16.42 10.48 15.60
CA ILE A 112 -14.97 10.30 15.49
C ILE A 112 -14.59 9.56 14.19
N VAL A 113 -13.74 10.17 13.37
CA VAL A 113 -13.14 9.57 12.18
C VAL A 113 -11.83 8.89 12.53
N ARG A 114 -11.72 7.58 12.25
CA ARG A 114 -10.51 6.79 12.49
C ARG A 114 -9.67 6.69 11.22
N LEU A 115 -8.51 7.33 11.21
CA LEU A 115 -7.58 7.39 10.09
C LEU A 115 -6.36 6.47 10.33
N ALA A 116 -6.09 5.56 9.39
CA ALA A 116 -4.87 4.77 9.37
C ALA A 116 -3.78 5.44 8.51
N LEU A 117 -2.58 5.61 9.08
CA LEU A 117 -1.39 6.09 8.37
C LEU A 117 -0.33 4.99 8.24
N PRO A 118 0.46 4.98 7.14
CA PRO A 118 1.38 3.88 6.86
C PRO A 118 2.60 3.94 7.77
N ASP A 119 3.19 2.79 8.09
CA ASP A 119 4.50 2.72 8.71
C ASP A 119 5.64 2.53 7.69
N GLY A 120 6.88 2.55 8.17
CA GLY A 120 8.06 2.30 7.35
C GLY A 120 8.38 3.42 6.37
N HIS A 121 8.82 3.06 5.16
CA HIS A 121 9.37 4.01 4.20
C HIS A 121 8.35 5.02 3.64
N GLN A 122 7.05 4.76 3.78
CA GLN A 122 5.99 5.68 3.34
C GLN A 122 5.66 6.77 4.37
N GLN A 123 6.18 6.68 5.60
CA GLN A 123 5.87 7.66 6.65
C GLN A 123 6.24 9.09 6.26
N LEU A 124 7.47 9.30 5.81
CA LEU A 124 7.96 10.64 5.49
C LEU A 124 7.24 11.25 4.27
N PRO A 125 7.06 10.54 3.13
CA PRO A 125 6.24 11.04 2.03
C PRO A 125 4.80 11.37 2.44
N THR A 126 4.16 10.53 3.25
CA THR A 126 2.79 10.77 3.73
C THR A 126 2.73 11.99 4.65
N LEU A 127 3.66 12.14 5.60
CA LEU A 127 3.74 13.33 6.45
C LEU A 127 3.89 14.61 5.62
N GLN A 128 4.79 14.60 4.64
CA GLN A 128 5.02 15.76 3.78
C GLN A 128 3.77 16.18 3.00
N LEU A 129 2.98 15.21 2.54
CA LEU A 129 1.70 15.49 1.89
C LEU A 129 0.70 16.11 2.86
N LEU A 130 0.53 15.50 4.04
CA LEU A 130 -0.42 15.96 5.04
C LEU A 130 -0.08 17.38 5.51
N ASN A 131 1.19 17.65 5.79
CA ASN A 131 1.65 18.99 6.15
C ASN A 131 1.37 20.01 5.04
N LYS A 132 1.53 19.64 3.77
CA LYS A 132 1.17 20.50 2.62
C LYS A 132 -0.33 20.73 2.51
N ALA A 133 -1.14 19.76 2.92
CA ALA A 133 -2.60 19.87 3.02
C ALA A 133 -3.07 20.62 4.28
N GLY A 134 -2.17 21.16 5.11
CA GLY A 134 -2.51 21.83 6.37
C GLY A 134 -2.89 20.87 7.51
N ILE A 135 -2.74 19.57 7.30
CA ILE A 135 -2.99 18.52 8.30
C ILE A 135 -1.66 18.24 9.01
N GLN A 136 -1.51 18.80 10.20
CA GLN A 136 -0.32 18.63 11.02
C GLN A 136 -0.44 17.37 11.86
N ILE A 137 0.53 16.47 11.74
CA ILE A 137 0.61 15.23 12.51
C ILE A 137 1.83 15.29 13.43
N ASP A 138 1.61 15.24 14.74
CA ASP A 138 2.69 15.24 15.73
C ASP A 138 3.19 13.82 15.98
N ASP A 139 4.51 13.63 16.10
CA ASP A 139 5.14 12.35 16.42
C ASP A 139 4.92 11.26 15.34
N TYR A 140 4.99 11.66 14.06
CA TYR A 140 4.95 10.77 12.89
C TYR A 140 5.95 11.22 11.81
N PRO A 141 7.03 10.47 11.52
CA PRO A 141 7.47 9.25 12.20
C PRO A 141 7.85 9.50 13.66
N SER A 142 7.53 8.54 14.53
CA SER A 142 7.88 8.64 15.95
C SER A 142 9.31 8.19 16.23
N SER A 143 10.05 8.99 17.00
CA SER A 143 11.38 8.62 17.51
C SER A 143 11.32 7.58 18.65
N THR A 144 10.17 7.44 19.31
CA THR A 144 9.95 6.53 20.45
C THR A 144 9.10 5.31 20.08
N GLY A 145 8.70 5.19 18.81
CA GLY A 145 7.84 4.11 18.35
C GLY A 145 6.36 4.31 18.65
N ASN A 146 5.92 5.53 18.95
CA ASN A 146 4.51 5.86 19.08
C ASN A 146 3.74 5.50 17.79
N ARG A 147 2.64 4.77 17.95
CA ARG A 147 1.75 4.32 16.87
C ARG A 147 0.42 5.08 16.85
N ARG A 148 0.25 6.11 17.70
CA ARG A 148 -0.96 6.93 17.83
C ARG A 148 -0.56 8.42 17.90
N PRO A 149 -0.11 8.99 16.78
CA PRO A 149 0.20 10.41 16.70
C PRO A 149 -1.07 11.26 16.88
N THR A 150 -0.88 12.53 17.25
CA THR A 150 -1.98 13.51 17.35
C THR A 150 -2.08 14.35 16.08
N THR A 151 -3.22 15.00 15.88
CA THR A 151 -3.49 15.85 14.71
C THR A 151 -4.20 17.14 15.12
N ASN A 152 -4.04 18.19 14.33
CA ASN A 152 -4.79 19.44 14.48
C ASN A 152 -6.26 19.35 14.03
N LEU A 153 -6.67 18.24 13.40
CA LEU A 153 -8.05 18.02 12.97
C LEU A 153 -8.94 17.60 14.15
N ALA A 154 -10.04 18.32 14.35
CA ALA A 154 -11.03 17.95 15.35
C ALA A 154 -11.74 16.64 14.97
N GLY A 155 -12.03 15.79 15.96
CA GLY A 155 -12.77 14.55 15.72
C GLY A 155 -12.00 13.47 14.95
N VAL A 156 -10.68 13.61 14.72
CA VAL A 156 -9.88 12.59 14.01
C VAL A 156 -8.95 11.85 14.97
N MET A 157 -9.02 10.52 14.96
CA MET A 157 -8.07 9.64 15.64
C MET A 157 -7.16 8.94 14.64
N ILE A 158 -5.85 8.98 14.89
CA ILE A 158 -4.86 8.37 14.00
C ILE A 158 -4.22 7.13 14.62
N LYS A 159 -4.05 6.09 13.80
CA LYS A 159 -3.20 4.95 14.13
C LYS A 159 -2.23 4.65 12.99
N VAL A 160 -0.98 4.38 13.35
CA VAL A 160 0.08 4.01 12.40
C VAL A 160 0.15 2.49 12.32
N ILE A 161 -0.15 1.91 11.16
CA ILE A 161 -0.17 0.46 10.93
C ILE A 161 0.54 0.09 9.62
N ARG A 162 0.80 -1.20 9.43
CA ARG A 162 1.42 -1.69 8.20
C ARG A 162 0.47 -1.51 7.01
N PRO A 163 0.94 -1.00 5.85
CA PRO A 163 0.11 -0.81 4.66
C PRO A 163 -0.66 -2.07 4.21
N GLN A 164 -0.03 -3.24 4.40
CA GLN A 164 -0.56 -4.56 4.05
C GLN A 164 -1.85 -4.89 4.80
N ASP A 165 -1.98 -4.41 6.04
CA ASP A 165 -3.14 -4.68 6.91
C ASP A 165 -4.29 -3.71 6.64
N MET A 166 -4.00 -2.53 6.06
CA MET A 166 -4.96 -1.42 5.99
C MET A 166 -6.25 -1.73 5.23
N PRO A 167 -6.23 -2.33 4.03
CA PRO A 167 -7.47 -2.61 3.31
C PRO A 167 -8.42 -3.49 4.12
N LEU A 168 -7.90 -4.53 4.77
CA LEU A 168 -8.70 -5.41 5.62
C LEU A 168 -9.25 -4.68 6.86
N GLN A 169 -8.46 -3.82 7.49
CA GLN A 169 -8.90 -3.06 8.65
C GLN A 169 -9.98 -2.01 8.30
N VAL A 170 -9.88 -1.39 7.12
CA VAL A 170 -10.91 -0.48 6.59
C VAL A 170 -12.16 -1.27 6.23
N ALA A 171 -12.04 -2.41 5.54
CA ALA A 171 -13.16 -3.28 5.18
C ALA A 171 -13.96 -3.73 6.41
N ASN A 172 -13.28 -4.08 7.49
CA ASN A 172 -13.89 -4.52 8.75
C ASN A 172 -14.46 -3.36 9.58
N GLY A 173 -14.34 -2.11 9.12
CA GLY A 173 -14.81 -0.94 9.85
C GLY A 173 -14.00 -0.65 11.11
N ASN A 174 -12.76 -1.14 11.21
CA ASN A 174 -11.84 -0.76 12.31
C ASN A 174 -11.20 0.61 12.07
N PHE A 175 -11.04 0.99 10.81
CA PHE A 175 -10.76 2.35 10.37
C PHE A 175 -11.83 2.82 9.40
N ASP A 176 -12.07 4.12 9.42
CA ASP A 176 -12.97 4.77 8.49
C ASP A 176 -12.22 5.19 7.22
N LEU A 177 -10.96 5.64 7.37
CA LEU A 177 -10.05 6.07 6.32
C LEU A 177 -8.68 5.42 6.44
N ALA A 178 -8.00 5.21 5.31
CA ALA A 178 -6.58 4.86 5.31
C ALA A 178 -5.83 5.46 4.12
N ILE A 179 -4.58 5.89 4.36
CA ILE A 179 -3.62 6.20 3.29
C ILE A 179 -2.77 4.95 3.04
N THR A 180 -3.04 4.24 1.95
CA THR A 180 -2.33 2.99 1.59
C THR A 180 -1.96 2.94 0.12
N GLY A 181 -1.07 2.03 -0.26
CA GLY A 181 -0.74 1.79 -1.66
C GLY A 181 -1.86 1.07 -2.40
N ARG A 182 -2.08 1.46 -3.66
CA ARG A 182 -3.07 0.80 -4.55
C ARG A 182 -2.68 -0.64 -4.90
N ASP A 183 -1.43 -1.01 -4.71
CA ASP A 183 -0.93 -2.39 -4.72
C ASP A 183 -1.62 -3.21 -3.63
N TRP A 184 -1.58 -2.77 -2.37
CA TRP A 184 -2.23 -3.46 -1.26
C TRP A 184 -3.76 -3.47 -1.38
N LEU A 185 -4.36 -2.38 -1.86
CA LEU A 185 -5.80 -2.38 -2.16
C LEU A 185 -6.14 -3.41 -3.25
N SER A 186 -5.36 -3.45 -4.34
CA SER A 186 -5.61 -4.41 -5.43
C SER A 186 -5.42 -5.85 -4.98
N GLU A 187 -4.38 -6.11 -4.18
CA GLU A 187 -4.11 -7.40 -3.56
C GLU A 187 -5.30 -7.88 -2.73
N HIS A 188 -5.85 -6.99 -1.89
CA HIS A 188 -7.06 -7.27 -1.10
C HIS A 188 -8.29 -7.51 -1.97
N LEU A 189 -8.57 -6.64 -2.95
CA LEU A 189 -9.76 -6.73 -3.80
C LEU A 189 -9.74 -7.93 -4.76
N TYR A 190 -8.57 -8.45 -5.13
CA TYR A 190 -8.50 -9.71 -5.89
C TYR A 190 -8.94 -10.92 -5.06
N ARG A 191 -8.71 -10.88 -3.74
CA ARG A 191 -9.22 -11.92 -2.83
C ARG A 191 -10.67 -11.67 -2.41
N PHE A 192 -11.05 -10.41 -2.21
CA PHE A 192 -12.36 -10.00 -1.72
C PHE A 192 -12.99 -8.94 -2.64
N PRO A 193 -13.51 -9.33 -3.83
CA PRO A 193 -14.04 -8.37 -4.81
C PRO A 193 -15.22 -7.53 -4.29
N SER A 194 -16.00 -8.07 -3.35
CA SER A 194 -17.15 -7.40 -2.74
C SER A 194 -16.81 -6.61 -1.48
N SER A 195 -15.53 -6.45 -1.15
CA SER A 195 -15.11 -5.71 0.05
C SER A 195 -15.71 -4.29 0.07
N PRO A 196 -16.23 -3.80 1.21
CA PRO A 196 -16.91 -2.51 1.30
C PRO A 196 -15.90 -1.34 1.39
N ILE A 197 -14.94 -1.31 0.47
CA ILE A 197 -13.94 -0.24 0.36
C ILE A 197 -14.28 0.60 -0.86
N THR A 198 -14.11 1.91 -0.75
CA THR A 198 -14.13 2.83 -1.89
C THR A 198 -12.79 3.56 -2.00
N GLU A 199 -12.36 3.81 -3.23
CA GLU A 199 -11.21 4.65 -3.54
C GLU A 199 -11.71 6.09 -3.59
N LEU A 200 -11.15 6.96 -2.76
CA LEU A 200 -11.53 8.38 -2.73
C LEU A 200 -10.59 9.21 -3.61
N LEU A 201 -9.28 9.08 -3.40
CA LEU A 201 -8.33 10.01 -4.01
C LEU A 201 -6.97 9.38 -4.32
N ASP A 202 -6.47 9.59 -5.55
CA ASP A 202 -5.11 9.26 -5.94
C ASP A 202 -4.15 10.33 -5.42
N LEU A 203 -3.30 9.97 -4.46
CA LEU A 203 -2.37 10.89 -3.86
C LEU A 203 -1.14 11.13 -4.73
N LYS A 204 -0.95 10.35 -5.81
CA LYS A 204 0.19 10.43 -6.74
C LYS A 204 1.57 10.31 -6.07
N LEU A 205 1.63 9.76 -4.86
CA LEU A 205 2.85 9.52 -4.08
C LEU A 205 3.23 8.04 -4.07
N GLY A 206 4.43 7.77 -3.55
CA GLY A 206 4.85 6.41 -3.20
C GLY A 206 4.74 5.46 -4.38
N ARG A 207 5.22 5.87 -5.56
CA ARG A 207 5.09 5.04 -6.77
C ARG A 207 5.85 3.73 -6.60
N VAL A 208 5.12 2.62 -6.66
CA VAL A 208 5.66 1.26 -6.62
C VAL A 208 5.41 0.58 -7.95
N LYS A 209 6.41 -0.13 -8.46
CA LYS A 209 6.28 -0.96 -9.66
C LYS A 209 6.50 -2.41 -9.26
N ILE A 210 5.52 -3.28 -9.48
CA ILE A 210 5.68 -4.72 -9.27
C ILE A 210 6.29 -5.30 -10.55
N VAL A 211 7.38 -6.02 -10.38
CA VAL A 211 8.17 -6.61 -11.48
C VAL A 211 8.25 -8.11 -11.28
N ALA A 212 8.07 -8.85 -12.38
CA ALA A 212 8.27 -10.28 -12.45
C ALA A 212 9.76 -10.54 -12.76
N VAL A 213 10.46 -11.23 -11.86
CA VAL A 213 11.90 -11.54 -11.96
C VAL A 213 12.18 -13.03 -11.86
N VAL A 214 13.21 -13.49 -12.56
CA VAL A 214 13.69 -14.87 -12.57
C VAL A 214 15.20 -14.91 -12.29
N SER A 215 15.74 -16.05 -11.86
CA SER A 215 17.20 -16.24 -11.83
C SER A 215 17.77 -16.17 -13.24
N LYS A 216 18.93 -15.53 -13.41
CA LYS A 216 19.69 -15.54 -14.68
C LYS A 216 19.93 -16.95 -15.22
N ASP A 217 20.02 -17.95 -14.34
CA ASP A 217 20.32 -19.34 -14.70
C ASP A 217 19.20 -19.99 -15.52
N LEU A 218 17.97 -19.48 -15.42
CA LEU A 218 16.84 -19.92 -16.24
C LEU A 218 16.99 -19.50 -17.72
N SER A 219 17.95 -18.63 -18.05
CA SER A 219 18.23 -18.16 -19.42
C SER A 219 17.00 -17.60 -20.14
N VAL A 220 16.10 -16.96 -19.37
CA VAL A 220 14.86 -16.34 -19.84
C VAL A 220 14.95 -14.83 -19.69
N THR A 221 14.59 -14.10 -20.74
CA THR A 221 14.67 -12.62 -20.78
C THR A 221 13.31 -11.95 -20.95
N ASP A 222 12.26 -12.71 -21.28
CA ASP A 222 10.95 -12.15 -21.58
C ASP A 222 9.80 -13.15 -21.30
N VAL A 223 8.57 -12.63 -21.35
CA VAL A 223 7.34 -13.38 -21.07
C VAL A 223 7.14 -14.55 -22.03
N TYR A 224 7.60 -14.44 -23.28
CA TYR A 224 7.42 -15.46 -24.29
C TYR A 224 8.31 -16.68 -24.00
N SER A 225 9.61 -16.44 -23.79
CA SER A 225 10.58 -17.48 -23.41
C SER A 225 10.21 -18.14 -22.07
N LEU A 226 9.70 -17.38 -21.09
CA LEU A 226 9.19 -17.93 -19.84
C LEU A 226 8.03 -18.93 -20.05
N ARG A 227 7.11 -18.59 -20.95
CA ARG A 227 5.94 -19.44 -21.27
C ARG A 227 6.35 -20.70 -22.01
N GLN A 228 7.31 -20.61 -22.93
CA GLN A 228 7.85 -21.76 -23.65
C GLN A 228 8.50 -22.75 -22.67
N LEU A 229 9.36 -22.24 -21.78
CA LEU A 229 9.97 -23.05 -20.73
C LEU A 229 8.91 -23.75 -19.87
N ASN A 230 7.85 -23.05 -19.47
CA ASN A 230 6.77 -23.65 -18.68
C ASN A 230 5.98 -24.73 -19.45
N ALA A 231 5.85 -24.62 -20.77
CA ALA A 231 5.11 -25.60 -21.58
C ALA A 231 5.82 -26.96 -21.65
N GLU A 232 7.15 -26.96 -21.55
CA GLU A 232 8.00 -28.16 -21.62
C GLU A 232 8.19 -28.84 -20.24
N ARG A 233 7.81 -28.16 -19.15
CA ARG A 233 8.01 -28.66 -17.78
C ARG A 233 6.96 -29.67 -17.34
N LEU A 234 7.42 -30.73 -16.69
CA LEU A 234 6.57 -31.76 -16.05
C LEU A 234 6.02 -31.31 -14.69
N VAL A 235 6.75 -30.42 -14.00
CA VAL A 235 6.38 -29.88 -12.69
C VAL A 235 5.73 -28.50 -12.83
N PRO A 236 4.77 -28.12 -11.94
CA PRO A 236 4.19 -26.78 -11.94
C PRO A 236 5.24 -25.70 -11.72
N PHE A 237 5.06 -24.54 -12.36
CA PHE A 237 5.90 -23.37 -12.14
C PHE A 237 5.70 -22.81 -10.72
N ARG A 238 6.79 -22.59 -9.97
CA ARG A 238 6.73 -22.04 -8.61
C ARG A 238 6.86 -20.52 -8.67
N VAL A 239 5.76 -19.82 -8.41
CA VAL A 239 5.71 -18.36 -8.33
C VAL A 239 5.73 -17.95 -6.87
N ALA A 240 6.49 -16.93 -6.50
CA ALA A 240 6.48 -16.44 -5.13
C ALA A 240 6.36 -14.92 -5.08
N SER A 241 5.70 -14.39 -4.05
CA SER A 241 5.36 -12.97 -3.98
C SER A 241 4.89 -12.59 -2.57
N GLU A 242 5.18 -11.36 -2.16
CA GLU A 242 4.44 -10.74 -1.04
C GLU A 242 2.98 -10.41 -1.44
N TYR A 243 2.75 -10.23 -2.75
CA TYR A 243 1.45 -9.98 -3.37
C TYR A 243 0.91 -11.27 -4.02
N VAL A 244 0.38 -12.18 -3.21
CA VAL A 244 -0.01 -13.54 -3.63
C VAL A 244 -1.16 -13.51 -4.63
N ASN A 245 -2.16 -12.65 -4.43
CA ASN A 245 -3.33 -12.55 -5.28
C ASN A 245 -3.01 -11.81 -6.58
N ILE A 246 -2.16 -10.79 -6.54
CA ILE A 246 -1.60 -10.16 -7.75
C ILE A 246 -0.78 -11.19 -8.54
N ALA A 247 0.05 -12.00 -7.88
CA ALA A 247 0.85 -13.04 -8.52
C ALA A 247 -0.01 -14.13 -9.17
N ASP A 248 -1.03 -14.63 -8.46
CA ASP A 248 -1.98 -15.59 -9.02
C ASP A 248 -2.67 -15.02 -10.26
N LYS A 249 -3.19 -13.79 -10.18
CA LYS A 249 -3.85 -13.13 -11.31
C LYS A 249 -2.91 -12.86 -12.48
N TYR A 250 -1.65 -12.53 -12.20
CA TYR A 250 -0.63 -12.32 -13.23
C TYR A 250 -0.24 -13.63 -13.92
N ALA A 251 -0.15 -14.73 -13.15
CA ALA A 251 0.19 -16.05 -13.65
C ALA A 251 -0.92 -16.68 -14.52
N ARG A 252 -2.20 -16.43 -14.21
CA ARG A 252 -3.37 -16.91 -15.00
C ARG A 252 -3.54 -16.20 -16.34
#